data_AF-A0A7X7P9S5-F1
#
_entry.id   AF-A0A7X7P9S5-F1
#
_cell.length_a   1.000
_cell.length_b   1.000
_cell.length_c   1.000
_cell.angle_alpha   90.00
_cell.angle_beta   90.00
_cell.angle_gamma   90.00
#
_symmetry.space_group_name_H-M   'P 1'
#
loop_
_entity.id
_entity.type
_entity.pdbx_description
1 polymer ?
#
loop_
_entity_poly.entity_id
_entity_poly.type
_entity_poly.pdbx_seq_one_letter_code
_entity_poly.pdbx_strand_id
1 'polypeptide(L)'
;MVGTQSAPRAPLPGWREVFVDDFTTDAATGSFANSECNNPRKVVYTGTEGTRWSAYPECFLDTYNKNPYRADRVLSVHDGVLDYNLHTVDGRRAGANLAPFVSGNDKGQVYGRYS
;
A
#
# COMPACT_ATOMS: atom_id res chain seq x y z
N MET A 1 -14.73 -13.05 8.75
CA MET A 1 -14.53 -13.84 7.52
C MET A 1 -13.07 -13.70 7.17
N VAL A 2 -12.33 -14.81 7.06
CA VAL A 2 -10.92 -14.74 6.67
C VAL A 2 -10.89 -14.57 5.14
N GLY A 3 -10.28 -13.51 4.65
CA GLY A 3 -10.09 -13.29 3.22
C GLY A 3 -8.97 -14.19 2.69
N THR A 4 -9.22 -15.49 2.57
CA THR A 4 -8.18 -16.48 2.21
C THR A 4 -7.93 -16.61 0.71
N GLN A 5 -8.37 -15.66 -0.12
CA GLN A 5 -8.16 -15.79 -1.56
C GLN A 5 -6.79 -15.23 -1.92
N SER A 6 -5.86 -16.13 -2.27
CA SER A 6 -4.58 -15.74 -2.87
C SER A 6 -4.81 -14.84 -4.08
N ALA A 7 -3.88 -13.91 -4.31
CA ALA A 7 -3.83 -13.09 -5.50
C ALA A 7 -3.88 -13.99 -6.75
N PRO A 8 -4.65 -13.63 -7.79
CA PRO A 8 -4.79 -14.47 -8.97
C PRO A 8 -3.46 -14.72 -9.67
N ARG A 9 -2.93 -15.94 -9.55
CA ARG A 9 -1.72 -16.36 -10.28
C ARG A 9 -2.11 -17.20 -11.48
N ALA A 10 -2.14 -16.56 -12.64
CA ALA A 10 -2.39 -17.22 -13.91
C ALA A 10 -1.17 -16.99 -14.82
N PRO A 11 -0.20 -17.92 -14.87
CA PRO A 11 0.88 -17.85 -15.84
C PRO A 11 0.30 -17.79 -17.26
N LEU A 12 0.63 -16.74 -18.00
CA LEU A 12 0.19 -16.57 -19.38
C LEU A 12 1.41 -16.72 -20.30
N PRO A 13 1.28 -17.44 -21.43
CA PRO A 13 2.36 -17.53 -22.41
C PRO A 13 2.85 -16.15 -22.83
N GLY A 14 4.17 -15.93 -22.73
CA GLY A 14 4.80 -14.64 -23.06
C GLY A 14 4.73 -13.57 -21.96
N TRP A 15 4.09 -13.84 -20.82
CA TRP A 15 4.04 -12.93 -19.68
C TRP A 15 4.89 -13.43 -18.52
N ARG A 16 5.45 -12.49 -17.75
CA ARG A 16 6.19 -12.75 -16.51
C ARG A 16 5.54 -11.97 -15.38
N GLU A 17 5.20 -12.66 -14.29
CA GLU A 17 4.81 -12.01 -13.04
C GLU A 17 6.03 -11.27 -12.47
N VAL A 18 5.86 -9.97 -12.19
CA VAL A 18 6.94 -9.11 -11.67
C VAL A 18 6.65 -8.59 -10.26
N PHE A 19 5.39 -8.66 -9.83
CA PHE A 19 4.95 -8.20 -8.53
C PHE A 19 3.60 -8.85 -8.21
N VAL A 20 3.47 -9.32 -6.97
CA VAL A 20 2.25 -9.92 -6.43
C VAL A 20 2.35 -9.88 -4.91
N ASP A 21 1.28 -9.48 -4.25
CA ASP A 21 1.21 -9.49 -2.80
C ASP A 21 -0.12 -10.13 -2.39
N ASP A 22 0.00 -11.20 -1.61
CA ASP A 22 -1.13 -11.92 -1.04
C ASP A 22 -1.60 -11.27 0.27
N PHE A 23 -0.90 -10.24 0.77
CA PHE A 23 -1.20 -9.55 2.03
C PHE A 23 -1.38 -10.50 3.21
N THR A 24 -0.61 -11.59 3.24
CA THR A 24 -0.61 -12.56 4.35
C THR A 24 0.34 -12.16 5.48
N THR A 25 1.15 -11.12 5.29
CA THR A 25 1.96 -10.52 6.36
C THR A 25 1.10 -9.50 7.10
N ASP A 26 0.62 -9.86 8.29
CA ASP A 26 -0.19 -8.97 9.12
C ASP A 26 0.54 -7.67 9.44
N ALA A 27 -0.20 -6.56 9.42
CA ALA A 27 0.26 -5.24 9.80
C ALA A 27 -0.88 -4.48 10.51
N ALA A 28 -0.68 -4.19 11.79
CA ALA A 28 -1.68 -3.47 12.57
C ALA A 28 -1.81 -2.00 12.11
N THR A 29 -2.93 -1.37 12.42
CA THR A 29 -3.07 0.08 12.27
C THR A 29 -1.93 0.79 13.01
N GLY A 30 -1.29 1.74 12.33
CA GLY A 30 -0.07 2.42 12.81
C GLY A 30 1.20 1.94 12.14
N SER A 31 1.25 0.68 11.65
CA SER A 31 2.46 0.13 11.02
C SER A 31 2.83 0.80 9.69
N PHE A 32 1.85 1.40 9.00
CA PHE A 32 2.05 2.10 7.72
C PHE A 32 2.52 3.56 7.87
N ALA A 33 2.90 4.00 9.08
CA ALA A 33 3.28 5.38 9.33
C ALA A 33 4.49 5.84 8.50
N ASN A 34 4.36 7.03 7.89
CA ASN A 34 5.46 7.72 7.25
C ASN A 34 5.56 9.16 7.79
N SER A 35 6.22 9.30 8.93
CA SER A 35 6.51 10.61 9.54
C SER A 35 7.68 11.35 8.88
N GLU A 36 8.39 10.71 7.92
CA GLU A 36 9.55 11.29 7.24
C GLU A 36 9.11 12.11 6.02
N CYS A 37 8.77 13.38 6.26
CA CYS A 37 8.30 14.32 5.24
C CYS A 37 9.20 14.49 4.02
N ASN A 38 10.51 14.31 4.18
CA ASN A 38 11.50 14.39 3.12
C ASN A 38 11.74 13.04 2.41
N ASN A 39 11.03 11.97 2.81
CA ASN A 39 11.21 10.62 2.28
C ASN A 39 9.87 9.97 1.86
N PRO A 40 9.26 10.40 0.74
CA PRO A 40 8.05 9.78 0.19
C PRO A 40 8.29 8.39 -0.42
N ARG A 41 9.51 7.86 -0.32
CA ARG A 41 9.90 6.53 -0.79
C ARG A 41 10.23 5.58 0.36
N LYS A 42 10.00 5.97 1.62
CA LYS A 42 10.14 5.08 2.77
C LYS A 42 9.32 3.82 2.53
N VAL A 43 9.96 2.67 2.73
CA VAL A 43 9.23 1.39 2.77
C VAL A 43 8.47 1.34 4.09
N VAL A 44 7.15 1.29 4.01
CA VAL A 44 6.25 1.25 5.18
C VAL A 44 5.67 -0.14 5.41
N TYR A 45 5.72 -1.00 4.39
CA TYR A 45 5.23 -2.37 4.47
C TYR A 45 6.04 -3.27 3.53
N THR A 46 6.38 -4.44 4.05
CA THR A 46 6.99 -5.54 3.29
C THR A 46 6.05 -6.72 3.36
N GLY A 47 5.45 -7.07 2.23
CA GLY A 47 4.42 -8.09 2.13
C GLY A 47 4.98 -9.46 1.75
N THR A 48 4.15 -10.25 1.07
CA THR A 48 4.51 -11.58 0.58
C THR A 48 5.65 -11.48 -0.45
N GLU A 49 6.52 -12.49 -0.49
CA GLU A 49 7.67 -12.55 -1.41
C GLU A 49 8.64 -11.36 -1.34
N GLY A 50 8.65 -10.64 -0.21
CA GLY A 50 9.50 -9.47 -0.03
C GLY A 50 9.09 -8.28 -0.91
N THR A 51 7.84 -8.25 -1.37
CA THR A 51 7.26 -7.06 -1.99
C THR A 51 7.38 -5.88 -1.04
N ARG A 52 7.64 -4.69 -1.61
CA ARG A 52 7.85 -3.48 -0.82
C ARG A 52 6.85 -2.43 -1.24
N TRP A 53 6.34 -1.72 -0.25
CA TRP A 53 5.34 -0.67 -0.43
C TRP A 53 5.73 0.59 0.30
N SER A 54 5.23 1.71 -0.21
CA SER A 54 5.43 3.04 0.37
C SER A 54 4.09 3.75 0.46
N ALA A 55 4.00 4.67 1.43
CA ALA A 55 2.89 5.59 1.58
C ALA A 55 3.41 7.03 1.55
N TYR A 56 2.56 7.96 1.12
CA TYR A 56 2.86 9.39 1.25
C TYR A 56 3.08 9.77 2.71
N PRO A 57 4.04 10.67 2.99
CA PRO A 57 4.26 11.16 4.35
C PRO A 57 3.04 11.86 4.92
N GLU A 58 2.90 11.82 6.26
CA GLU A 58 1.74 12.37 6.97
C GLU A 58 1.55 13.89 6.79
N CYS A 59 2.65 14.60 6.49
CA CYS A 59 2.64 16.03 6.20
C CYS A 59 2.24 16.38 4.76
N PHE A 60 2.09 15.38 3.87
CA PHE A 60 1.56 15.62 2.55
C PHE A 60 0.05 15.84 2.66
N LEU A 61 -0.44 16.79 1.89
CA LEU A 61 -1.86 17.13 1.84
C LEU A 61 -2.40 16.79 0.45
N ASP A 62 -3.66 16.37 0.38
CA ASP A 62 -4.35 16.18 -0.89
C ASP A 62 -4.36 17.49 -1.71
N THR A 63 -4.56 17.41 -3.02
CA THR A 63 -4.51 18.58 -3.90
C THR A 63 -5.80 19.40 -3.90
N TYR A 64 -6.92 18.85 -3.44
CA TYR A 64 -8.27 19.42 -3.52
C TYR A 64 -8.64 20.24 -2.27
N ASN A 65 -8.80 19.59 -1.12
CA ASN A 65 -9.21 20.20 0.16
C ASN A 65 -8.09 20.19 1.21
N LYS A 66 -6.88 19.82 0.80
CA LYS A 66 -5.68 19.84 1.65
C LYS A 66 -5.79 18.96 2.89
N ASN A 67 -6.57 17.87 2.87
CA ASN A 67 -6.63 16.92 3.98
C ASN A 67 -5.36 16.06 4.04
N PRO A 68 -4.95 15.60 5.23
CA PRO A 68 -3.73 14.84 5.39
C PRO A 68 -3.87 13.40 4.89
N TYR A 69 -2.75 12.83 4.43
CA TYR A 69 -2.61 11.39 4.30
C TYR A 69 -2.30 10.79 5.68
N ARG A 70 -3.13 9.84 6.14
CA ARG A 70 -3.03 9.21 7.46
C ARG A 70 -3.03 7.70 7.34
N ALA A 71 -2.09 7.17 6.54
CA ALA A 71 -1.88 5.73 6.40
C ALA A 71 -1.63 5.06 7.77
N ASP A 72 -1.07 5.80 8.73
CA ASP A 72 -0.90 5.41 10.14
C ASP A 72 -2.23 5.11 10.86
N ARG A 73 -3.36 5.62 10.39
CA ARG A 73 -4.67 5.45 11.05
C ARG A 73 -5.68 4.66 10.27
N VAL A 74 -5.52 4.55 8.95
CA VAL A 74 -6.56 3.99 8.08
C VAL A 74 -6.13 2.74 7.31
N LEU A 75 -4.85 2.36 7.34
CA LEU A 75 -4.36 1.13 6.73
C LEU A 75 -4.03 0.06 7.76
N SER A 76 -4.39 -1.17 7.42
CA SER A 76 -3.97 -2.39 8.12
C SER A 76 -3.94 -3.54 7.13
N VAL A 77 -3.16 -4.57 7.46
CA VAL A 77 -3.24 -5.88 6.80
C VAL A 77 -3.60 -6.89 7.86
N HIS A 78 -4.63 -7.67 7.61
CA HIS A 78 -5.01 -8.81 8.44
C HIS A 78 -5.83 -9.78 7.61
N ASP A 79 -5.87 -11.05 8.03
CA ASP A 79 -6.72 -12.07 7.40
C ASP A 79 -6.53 -12.22 5.88
N GLY A 80 -5.32 -11.95 5.38
CA GLY A 80 -4.99 -12.02 3.94
C GLY A 80 -5.48 -10.83 3.12
N VAL A 81 -5.85 -9.71 3.75
CA VAL A 81 -6.36 -8.53 3.05
C VAL A 81 -5.71 -7.24 3.53
N LEU A 82 -5.43 -6.34 2.58
CA LEU A 82 -5.15 -4.93 2.85
C LEU A 82 -6.48 -4.18 3.03
N ASP A 83 -6.68 -3.59 4.19
CA ASP A 83 -7.87 -2.80 4.52
C ASP A 83 -7.59 -1.29 4.44
N TYR A 84 -8.56 -0.56 3.90
CA TYR A 84 -8.65 0.90 3.88
C TYR A 84 -9.87 1.32 4.71
N ASN A 85 -9.70 1.39 6.03
CA ASN A 85 -10.73 1.86 6.94
C ASN A 85 -10.77 3.40 6.97
N LEU A 86 -11.29 4.01 5.90
CA LEU A 86 -11.34 5.47 5.76
C LEU A 86 -12.36 6.11 6.71
N HIS A 87 -11.88 6.99 7.59
CA HIS A 87 -12.70 7.73 8.54
C HIS A 87 -12.12 9.12 8.82
N THR A 88 -12.82 9.91 9.63
CA THR A 88 -12.31 11.20 10.11
C THR A 88 -11.30 10.97 11.23
N VAL A 89 -10.12 11.55 11.10
CA VAL A 89 -9.06 11.52 12.10
C VAL A 89 -8.76 12.96 12.51
N ASP A 90 -8.76 13.24 13.81
CA ASP A 90 -8.50 14.58 14.35
C ASP A 90 -9.39 15.68 13.70
N GLY A 91 -10.65 15.34 13.43
CA GLY A 91 -11.63 16.24 12.82
C GLY A 91 -11.48 16.46 11.31
N ARG A 92 -10.55 15.77 10.64
CA ARG A 92 -10.29 15.89 9.18
C ARG A 92 -10.45 14.56 8.47
N ARG A 93 -10.88 14.56 7.21
CA ARG A 93 -11.00 13.33 6.40
C ARG A 93 -9.61 12.75 6.20
N ALA A 94 -9.38 11.50 6.57
CA ALA A 94 -8.08 10.85 6.35
C ALA A 94 -8.03 10.19 4.97
N GLY A 95 -7.04 10.59 4.16
CA GLY A 95 -6.68 9.86 2.95
C GLY A 95 -5.59 8.82 3.23
N ALA A 96 -5.40 7.86 2.34
CA ALA A 96 -4.21 7.02 2.32
C ALA A 96 -3.77 6.72 0.90
N ASN A 97 -2.48 6.52 0.73
CA ASN A 97 -1.84 6.08 -0.50
C ASN A 97 -1.01 4.85 -0.12
N LEU A 98 -1.06 3.82 -0.97
CA LEU A 98 -0.10 2.73 -0.93
C LEU A 98 0.38 2.49 -2.37
N ALA A 99 1.70 2.47 -2.56
CA ALA A 99 2.30 2.32 -3.88
C ALA A 99 3.41 1.26 -3.86
N PRO A 100 3.37 0.26 -4.76
CA PRO A 100 4.32 -0.84 -4.81
C PRO A 100 5.64 -0.40 -5.45
N PHE A 101 6.74 -1.01 -5.04
CA PHE A 101 8.02 -0.96 -5.75
C PHE A 101 8.10 -2.15 -6.73
N VAL A 102 7.63 -1.92 -7.95
CA VAL A 102 7.45 -2.97 -8.98
C VAL A 102 8.79 -3.41 -9.61
N SER A 103 9.80 -2.53 -9.65
CA SER A 103 11.12 -2.85 -10.20
C SER A 103 12.23 -2.16 -9.41
N GLY A 104 12.99 -2.91 -8.61
CA GLY A 104 14.01 -2.33 -7.75
C GLY A 104 13.41 -1.26 -6.83
N ASN A 105 13.89 -0.03 -6.90
CA ASN A 105 13.32 1.08 -6.12
C ASN A 105 12.29 1.91 -6.90
N ASP A 106 11.87 1.50 -8.10
CA ASP A 106 10.89 2.19 -8.92
C ASP A 106 9.47 1.62 -8.73
N LYS A 107 8.49 2.51 -8.80
CA LYS A 107 7.05 2.20 -8.70
C LYS A 107 6.38 2.14 -10.07
N GLY A 108 7.04 2.66 -11.11
CA GLY A 108 6.51 2.73 -12.46
C GLY A 108 6.60 1.40 -13.22
N GLN A 109 5.63 1.19 -14.10
CA GLN A 109 5.63 0.13 -15.11
C GLN A 109 4.91 0.66 -16.35
N VAL A 110 5.61 0.71 -17.49
CA VAL A 110 5.07 1.33 -18.72
C VAL A 110 4.05 0.42 -19.43
N TYR A 111 4.30 -0.89 -19.41
CA TYR A 111 3.43 -1.91 -20.01
C TYR A 111 3.20 -3.04 -19.03
N GLY A 112 1.97 -3.54 -18.95
CA GLY A 112 1.67 -4.61 -18.01
C GLY A 112 0.21 -5.04 -18.07
N ARG A 113 -0.05 -6.12 -17.35
CA ARG A 113 -1.39 -6.55 -16.97
C ARG A 113 -1.50 -6.40 -15.44
N TYR A 114 -2.64 -5.89 -14.99
CA TYR A 114 -2.95 -5.66 -13.58
C TYR A 114 -4.26 -6.41 -13.26
N SER A 115 -4.34 -7.00 -12.09
CA SER A 115 -5.48 -7.80 -11.61
C SER A 115 -5.64 -7.65 -10.11
#